data_AF-A0A7I4YVG8-F1
#
_entry.id   AF-A0A7I4YVG8-F1
#
_cell.length_a   1.000
_cell.length_b   1.000
_cell.length_c   1.000
_cell.angle_alpha   90.00
_cell.angle_beta   90.00
_cell.angle_gamma   90.00
#
_symmetry.space_group_name_H-M   'P 1'
#
loop_
_entity.id
_entity.type
_entity.pdbx_description
1 polymer ?
#
loop_
_entity_poly.entity_id
_entity_poly.type
_entity_poly.pdbx_seq_one_letter_code
_entity_poly.pdbx_strand_id
1 'polypeptide(L)'
;MRNRFDALEEITNLEEEWTAIRDTIKVCAEEVVGRRRGKRKEEWIKDSTWQKIDERKYAKLQREQAKTSRELEEAKRRYTELDRLVKKSCRNDKNDWLIRKGAEAQYAADHGDSKTLYRIVRELTGNRNNSNVPIRDKNGRLLSNSEAESKMVRILSRYSQPAQSIDNILF
;
A
#
# COMPACT_ATOMS: atom_id res chain seq x y z
N MET A 1 48.91 19.22 36.28
CA MET A 1 47.66 19.92 35.91
C MET A 1 46.85 18.93 35.09
N ARG A 2 45.63 18.56 35.52
CA ARG A 2 44.73 17.74 34.69
C ARG A 2 44.10 18.63 33.62
N ASN A 3 44.09 18.15 32.39
CA ASN A 3 43.65 18.92 31.24
C ASN A 3 42.13 19.09 31.30
N ARG A 4 41.63 20.33 31.20
CA ARG A 4 40.18 20.64 31.18
C ARG A 4 39.45 19.96 30.02
N PHE A 5 40.18 19.56 29.00
CA PHE A 5 39.64 18.89 27.82
C PHE A 5 39.55 17.36 27.96
N ASP A 6 40.02 16.74 29.06
CA ASP A 6 39.85 15.30 29.30
C ASP A 6 38.35 14.90 29.36
N ALA A 7 37.49 15.80 29.84
CA ALA A 7 36.03 15.58 29.88
C ALA A 7 35.36 15.61 28.48
N LEU A 8 36.07 16.02 27.43
CA LEU A 8 35.54 16.01 26.06
C LEU A 8 35.74 14.65 25.36
N GLU A 9 36.64 13.78 25.84
CA GLU A 9 36.77 12.42 25.30
C GLU A 9 35.50 11.59 25.60
N GLU A 10 34.86 11.77 26.75
CA GLU A 10 33.60 11.10 27.12
C GLU A 10 32.39 11.54 26.27
N ILE A 11 32.40 12.76 25.71
CA ILE A 11 31.25 13.33 24.96
C ILE A 11 31.16 12.77 23.53
N THR A 12 32.22 12.12 23.03
CA THR A 12 32.24 11.52 21.69
C THR A 12 31.16 10.45 21.48
N ASN A 13 30.67 9.85 22.57
CA ASN A 13 29.68 8.78 22.56
C ASN A 13 28.22 9.26 22.45
N LEU A 14 27.94 10.57 22.55
CA LEU A 14 26.55 11.06 22.64
C LEU A 14 25.73 10.77 21.36
N GLU A 15 26.35 10.87 20.18
CA GLU A 15 25.66 10.57 18.91
C GLU A 15 25.40 9.07 18.76
N GLU A 16 26.33 8.23 19.22
CA GLU A 16 26.18 6.77 19.24
C GLU A 16 25.09 6.34 20.23
N GLU A 17 25.05 6.92 21.43
CA GLU A 17 23.98 6.70 22.41
C GLU A 17 22.61 7.14 21.88
N TRP A 18 22.54 8.33 21.25
CA TRP A 18 21.29 8.82 20.67
C TRP A 18 20.79 7.94 19.53
N THR A 19 21.70 7.51 18.65
CA THR A 19 21.35 6.58 17.56
C THR A 19 20.91 5.23 18.11
N ALA A 20 21.56 4.69 19.14
CA ALA A 20 21.18 3.45 19.81
C ALA A 20 19.79 3.53 20.43
N ILE A 21 19.47 4.60 21.16
CA ILE A 21 18.13 4.80 21.75
C ILE A 21 17.07 4.89 20.66
N ARG A 22 17.31 5.71 19.63
CA ARG A 22 16.39 5.88 18.51
C ARG A 22 16.12 4.57 17.79
N ASP A 23 17.15 3.77 17.55
CA ASP A 23 17.02 2.53 16.81
C ASP A 23 16.38 1.42 17.68
N THR A 24 16.65 1.41 19.00
CA THR A 24 15.92 0.57 19.97
C THR A 24 14.43 0.90 19.97
N ILE A 25 14.06 2.18 20.03
CA ILE A 25 12.65 2.61 19.98
C ILE A 25 11.99 2.16 18.67
N LYS A 26 12.68 2.28 17.53
CA LYS A 26 12.15 1.82 16.24
C LYS A 26 11.90 0.31 16.23
N VAL A 27 12.86 -0.49 16.72
CA VAL A 27 12.73 -1.95 16.78
C VAL A 27 11.57 -2.35 17.70
N CYS A 28 11.50 -1.78 18.92
CA CYS A 28 10.40 -2.04 19.84
C CYS A 28 9.03 -1.64 19.24
N ALA A 29 8.96 -0.50 18.54
CA ALA A 29 7.73 -0.07 17.88
C ALA A 29 7.33 -1.00 16.73
N GLU A 30 8.31 -1.48 15.95
CA GLU A 30 8.06 -2.42 14.86
C GLU A 30 7.63 -3.80 15.36
N GLU A 31 8.15 -4.25 16.51
CA GLU A 31 7.75 -5.51 17.15
C GLU A 31 6.34 -5.42 17.77
N VAL A 32 6.05 -4.36 18.51
CA VAL A 32 4.78 -4.22 19.26
C VAL A 32 3.63 -3.75 18.38
N VAL A 33 3.86 -2.73 17.54
CA VAL A 33 2.82 -2.09 16.73
C VAL A 33 2.77 -2.68 15.31
N GLY A 34 3.88 -3.28 14.86
CA GLY A 34 4.01 -3.72 13.47
C GLY A 34 4.18 -2.55 12.51
N ARG A 35 4.47 -2.89 11.25
CA ARG A 35 4.50 -1.89 10.18
C ARG A 35 3.11 -1.29 9.98
N ARG A 36 3.03 0.04 10.02
CA ARG A 36 1.81 0.77 9.63
C ARG A 36 1.51 0.53 8.15
N ARG A 37 0.66 -0.46 7.88
CA ARG A 37 0.02 -0.67 6.58
C ARG A 37 -1.02 0.45 6.40
N GLY A 38 -1.19 0.98 5.20
CA GLY A 38 -2.02 2.17 4.99
C GLY A 38 -3.50 1.98 5.29
N LYS A 39 -4.35 2.89 4.78
CA LYS A 39 -5.81 2.76 4.96
C LYS A 39 -6.31 1.45 4.32
N ARG A 40 -7.57 1.08 4.54
CA ARG A 40 -8.25 -0.09 3.92
C ARG A 40 -7.96 -0.29 2.41
N LYS A 41 -7.63 0.78 1.69
CA LYS A 41 -7.23 0.76 0.27
C LYS A 41 -5.82 0.23 0.00
N GLU A 42 -5.02 -0.10 0.99
CA GLU A 42 -3.61 -0.53 0.85
C GLU A 42 -3.37 -1.94 1.43
N GLU A 43 -4.42 -2.61 1.93
CA GLU A 43 -4.36 -3.99 2.45
C GLU A 43 -3.93 -5.03 1.40
N TRP A 44 -4.04 -4.69 0.11
CA TRP A 44 -3.62 -5.55 -0.99
C TRP A 44 -2.12 -5.51 -1.30
N ILE A 45 -1.37 -4.56 -0.73
CA ILE A 45 0.07 -4.44 -0.96
C ILE A 45 0.81 -5.53 -0.18
N LYS A 46 1.62 -6.33 -0.88
CA LYS A 46 2.40 -7.41 -0.27
C LYS A 46 3.66 -6.87 0.43
N ASP A 47 4.18 -7.63 1.37
CA ASP A 47 5.39 -7.28 2.12
C ASP A 47 6.62 -7.07 1.22
N SER A 48 6.72 -7.83 0.11
CA SER A 48 7.77 -7.67 -0.90
C SER A 48 7.74 -6.32 -1.63
N THR A 49 6.57 -5.70 -1.74
CA THR A 49 6.41 -4.36 -2.35
C THR A 49 6.71 -3.28 -1.33
N TRP A 50 6.27 -3.50 -0.09
CA TRP A 50 6.61 -2.69 1.06
C TRP A 50 8.12 -2.58 1.32
N GLN A 51 8.89 -3.66 1.15
CA GLN A 51 10.36 -3.63 1.17
C GLN A 51 10.94 -2.70 0.10
N LYS A 52 10.47 -2.81 -1.16
CA LYS A 52 10.91 -1.93 -2.25
C LYS A 52 10.58 -0.46 -2.00
N ILE A 53 9.46 -0.18 -1.33
CA ILE A 53 9.10 1.18 -0.91
C ILE A 53 10.13 1.73 0.08
N ASP A 54 10.63 0.90 1.01
CA ASP A 54 11.66 1.33 1.96
C ASP A 54 13.02 1.51 1.30
N GLU A 55 13.40 0.62 0.38
CA GLU A 55 14.60 0.79 -0.44
C GLU A 55 14.56 2.11 -1.22
N ARG A 56 13.39 2.45 -1.81
CA ARG A 56 13.19 3.73 -2.51
C ARG A 56 13.32 4.92 -1.56
N LYS A 57 12.78 4.84 -0.34
CA LYS A 57 12.94 5.88 0.69
C LYS A 57 14.40 6.04 1.08
N TYR A 58 15.13 4.95 1.25
CA TYR A 58 16.56 4.99 1.54
C TYR A 58 17.34 5.65 0.40
N ALA A 59 17.07 5.29 -0.86
CA ALA A 59 17.70 5.93 -2.01
C ALA A 59 17.38 7.44 -2.09
N LYS A 60 16.18 7.85 -1.67
CA LYS A 60 15.81 9.28 -1.55
C LYS A 60 16.65 9.99 -0.49
N LEU A 61 16.83 9.36 0.68
CA LEU A 61 17.67 9.91 1.75
C LEU A 61 19.13 10.05 1.29
N GLN A 62 19.67 9.04 0.60
CA GLN A 62 21.03 9.11 0.04
C GLN A 62 21.18 10.26 -0.96
N ARG A 63 20.14 10.53 -1.76
CA ARG A 63 20.11 11.68 -2.69
C ARG A 63 20.11 13.02 -1.94
N GLU A 64 19.42 13.11 -0.81
CA GLU A 64 19.34 14.31 0.03
C GLU A 64 20.64 14.56 0.81
N GLN A 65 21.37 13.51 1.17
CA GLN A 65 22.64 13.58 1.90
C GLN A 65 23.88 13.65 0.99
N ALA A 66 23.72 13.50 -0.33
CA ALA A 66 24.81 13.51 -1.29
C ALA A 66 25.61 14.83 -1.23
N LYS A 67 26.94 14.72 -1.11
CA LYS A 67 27.83 15.89 -1.01
C LYS A 67 28.55 16.17 -2.32
N THR A 68 28.67 15.17 -3.18
CA THR A 68 29.33 15.28 -4.48
C THR A 68 28.36 15.08 -5.65
N SER A 69 28.70 15.64 -6.81
CA SER A 69 27.89 15.48 -8.03
C SER A 69 27.75 14.02 -8.47
N ARG A 70 28.80 13.20 -8.26
CA ARG A 70 28.79 11.76 -8.57
C ARG A 70 27.80 10.99 -7.69
N GLU A 71 27.88 11.18 -6.37
CA GLU A 71 26.95 10.54 -5.42
C GLU A 71 25.49 10.93 -5.70
N LEU A 72 25.25 12.20 -6.05
CA LEU A 72 23.93 12.69 -6.40
C LEU A 72 23.37 11.97 -7.64
N GLU A 73 24.20 11.80 -8.67
CA GLU A 73 23.81 11.12 -9.91
C GLU A 73 23.55 9.62 -9.68
N GLU A 74 24.40 8.94 -8.91
CA GLU A 74 24.20 7.54 -8.52
C GLU A 74 22.91 7.35 -7.71
N ALA A 75 22.67 8.21 -6.72
CA ALA A 75 21.46 8.16 -5.90
C ALA A 75 20.20 8.46 -6.72
N LYS A 76 20.26 9.40 -7.68
CA LYS A 76 19.17 9.69 -8.63
C LYS A 76 18.84 8.49 -9.51
N ARG A 77 19.87 7.82 -10.06
CA ARG A 77 19.69 6.61 -10.88
C ARG A 77 19.04 5.50 -10.07
N ARG A 78 19.56 5.23 -8.87
CA ARG A 78 19.02 4.23 -7.95
C ARG A 78 17.56 4.52 -7.56
N TYR A 79 17.25 5.77 -7.23
CA TYR A 79 15.88 6.19 -6.92
C TYR A 79 14.93 5.96 -8.11
N THR A 80 15.36 6.33 -9.32
CA THR A 80 14.54 6.19 -10.53
C THR A 80 14.22 4.73 -10.83
N GLU A 81 15.21 3.85 -10.68
CA GLU A 81 15.00 2.42 -10.88
C GLU A 81 14.07 1.82 -9.82
N LEU A 82 14.31 2.13 -8.54
CA LEU A 82 13.45 1.68 -7.45
C LEU A 82 12.02 2.21 -7.57
N ASP A 83 11.83 3.45 -8.04
CA ASP A 83 10.51 4.01 -8.28
C ASP A 83 9.74 3.24 -9.38
N ARG A 84 10.43 2.87 -10.47
CA ARG A 84 9.85 2.02 -11.53
C ARG A 84 9.46 0.64 -10.97
N LEU A 85 10.34 0.02 -10.20
CA LEU A 85 10.09 -1.29 -9.59
C LEU A 85 8.93 -1.26 -8.59
N VAL A 86 8.86 -0.24 -7.73
CA VAL A 86 7.74 -0.03 -6.79
C VAL A 86 6.44 0.10 -7.57
N LYS A 87 6.38 0.97 -8.58
CA LYS A 87 5.18 1.16 -9.41
C LYS A 87 4.74 -0.13 -10.09
N LYS A 88 5.68 -0.92 -10.63
CA LYS A 88 5.42 -2.23 -11.23
C LYS A 88 4.87 -3.22 -10.20
N SER A 89 5.51 -3.32 -9.04
CA SER A 89 5.13 -4.22 -7.96
C SER A 89 3.74 -3.89 -7.40
N CYS A 90 3.43 -2.60 -7.19
CA CYS A 90 2.11 -2.16 -6.76
C CYS A 90 1.01 -2.52 -7.79
N ARG A 91 1.28 -2.35 -9.09
CA ARG A 91 0.30 -2.75 -10.13
C ARG A 91 0.05 -4.26 -10.11
N ASN A 92 1.10 -5.06 -9.98
CA ASN A 92 0.99 -6.51 -9.92
C ASN A 92 0.22 -6.96 -8.67
N ASP A 93 0.58 -6.44 -7.49
CA ASP A 93 -0.12 -6.78 -6.24
C ASP A 93 -1.61 -6.42 -6.29
N LYS A 94 -1.94 -5.26 -6.87
CA LYS A 94 -3.33 -4.84 -7.06
C LYS A 94 -4.07 -5.78 -8.01
N ASN A 95 -3.47 -6.14 -9.13
CA ASN A 95 -4.07 -7.07 -10.09
C ASN A 95 -4.31 -8.45 -9.46
N ASP A 96 -3.32 -8.98 -8.75
CA ASP A 96 -3.45 -10.26 -8.03
C ASP A 96 -4.57 -10.22 -6.99
N TRP A 97 -4.73 -9.10 -6.29
CA TRP A 97 -5.82 -8.90 -5.36
C TRP A 97 -7.19 -8.82 -6.05
N LEU A 98 -7.28 -8.07 -7.15
CA LEU A 98 -8.52 -7.97 -7.93
C LEU A 98 -8.94 -9.32 -8.51
N ILE A 99 -8.00 -10.11 -9.03
CA ILE A 99 -8.25 -11.46 -9.57
C ILE A 99 -8.78 -12.36 -8.45
N ARG A 100 -8.13 -12.40 -7.28
CA ARG A 100 -8.59 -13.20 -6.14
C ARG A 100 -9.98 -12.80 -5.67
N LYS A 101 -10.25 -11.48 -5.57
CA LYS A 101 -11.57 -10.97 -5.20
C LYS A 101 -12.64 -11.30 -6.24
N GLY A 102 -12.28 -11.26 -7.53
CA GLY A 102 -13.16 -11.68 -8.62
C GLY A 102 -13.53 -13.16 -8.53
N ALA A 103 -12.55 -14.02 -8.24
CA ALA A 103 -12.79 -15.46 -8.04
C ALA A 103 -13.68 -15.74 -6.81
N GLU A 104 -13.42 -15.08 -5.67
CA GLU A 104 -14.25 -15.17 -4.45
C GLU A 104 -15.70 -14.77 -4.74
N ALA A 105 -15.88 -13.71 -5.54
CA ALA A 105 -17.21 -13.23 -5.89
C ALA A 105 -17.94 -14.10 -6.92
N GLN A 106 -17.23 -14.66 -7.90
CA GLN A 106 -17.82 -15.61 -8.85
C GLN A 106 -18.30 -16.86 -8.10
N TYR A 107 -17.46 -17.40 -7.21
CA TYR A 107 -17.83 -18.53 -6.36
C TYR A 107 -19.08 -18.23 -5.52
N ALA A 108 -19.15 -17.04 -4.91
CA ALA A 108 -20.32 -16.64 -4.13
C ALA A 108 -21.59 -16.52 -4.99
N ALA A 109 -21.48 -16.00 -6.22
CA ALA A 109 -22.60 -15.94 -7.15
C ALA A 109 -23.10 -17.33 -7.55
N ASP A 110 -22.19 -18.26 -7.86
CA ASP A 110 -22.53 -19.63 -8.27
C ASP A 110 -23.23 -20.43 -7.17
N HIS A 111 -22.98 -20.09 -5.89
CA HIS A 111 -23.57 -20.75 -4.73
C HIS A 111 -24.76 -19.98 -4.13
N GLY A 112 -25.17 -18.87 -4.74
CA GLY A 112 -26.27 -18.04 -4.23
C GLY A 112 -25.97 -17.31 -2.91
N ASP A 113 -24.70 -17.12 -2.54
CA ASP A 113 -24.29 -16.32 -1.38
C ASP A 113 -24.28 -14.82 -1.73
N SER A 114 -25.48 -14.25 -1.87
CA SER A 114 -25.66 -12.84 -2.23
C SER A 114 -25.07 -11.89 -1.18
N LYS A 115 -24.95 -12.31 0.09
CA LYS A 115 -24.36 -11.50 1.18
C LYS A 115 -22.86 -11.32 0.97
N THR A 116 -22.15 -12.40 0.68
CA THR A 116 -20.71 -12.35 0.39
C THR A 116 -20.43 -11.59 -0.90
N LEU A 117 -21.21 -11.85 -1.96
CA LEU A 117 -21.11 -11.12 -3.22
C LEU A 117 -21.26 -9.60 -3.02
N TYR A 118 -22.28 -9.16 -2.28
CA TYR A 118 -22.49 -7.75 -1.96
C TYR A 118 -21.32 -7.15 -1.15
N ARG A 119 -20.82 -7.89 -0.14
CA ARG A 119 -19.66 -7.45 0.66
C ARG A 119 -18.43 -7.21 -0.21
N ILE A 120 -18.13 -8.11 -1.15
CA ILE A 120 -16.96 -8.01 -2.04
C ILE A 120 -17.13 -6.83 -3.01
N VAL A 121 -18.31 -6.67 -3.62
CA VAL A 121 -18.59 -5.51 -4.50
C VAL A 121 -18.45 -4.20 -3.74
N ARG A 122 -18.93 -4.13 -2.49
CA ARG A 122 -18.78 -2.94 -1.64
C ARG A 122 -17.32 -2.65 -1.30
N GLU A 123 -16.52 -3.69 -1.05
CA GLU A 123 -15.08 -3.57 -0.82
C GLU A 123 -14.35 -3.02 -2.04
N LEU A 124 -14.67 -3.52 -3.24
CA LEU A 124 -14.04 -3.12 -4.51
C LEU A 124 -14.45 -1.73 -4.98
N THR A 125 -15.73 -1.38 -4.82
CA THR A 125 -16.26 -0.06 -5.24
C THR A 125 -15.91 1.05 -4.25
N GLY A 126 -15.52 0.70 -3.02
CA GLY A 126 -15.20 1.67 -1.97
C GLY A 126 -16.39 2.55 -1.56
N ASN A 127 -17.61 2.17 -1.95
CA ASN A 127 -18.80 2.97 -1.73
C ASN A 127 -19.18 2.91 -0.24
N ARG A 128 -19.10 4.05 0.45
CA ARG A 128 -19.36 4.17 1.90
C ARG A 128 -20.84 4.40 2.22
N ASN A 129 -21.69 4.53 1.20
CA ASN A 129 -23.11 4.80 1.40
C ASN A 129 -23.79 3.54 1.95
N ASN A 130 -24.05 3.54 3.26
CA ASN A 130 -24.88 2.55 3.96
C ASN A 130 -26.36 2.84 3.75
N SER A 131 -26.77 3.04 2.50
CA SER A 131 -28.20 3.12 2.22
C SER A 131 -28.70 1.68 2.07
N ASN A 132 -29.70 1.30 2.85
CA ASN A 132 -30.40 0.01 2.75
C ASN A 132 -31.29 0.00 1.49
N VAL A 133 -30.73 0.45 0.37
CA VAL A 133 -31.45 0.74 -0.86
C VAL A 133 -31.33 -0.48 -1.76
N PRO A 134 -32.46 -1.10 -2.13
CA PRO A 134 -32.42 -2.23 -3.03
C PRO A 134 -31.86 -1.83 -4.40
N ILE A 135 -31.13 -2.74 -5.04
CA ILE A 135 -30.32 -2.47 -6.22
C ILE A 135 -31.26 -2.12 -7.39
N ARG A 136 -31.05 -0.95 -8.00
CA ARG A 136 -31.86 -0.46 -9.13
C ARG A 136 -31.18 -0.68 -10.49
N ASP A 137 -31.95 -0.88 -11.54
CA ASP A 137 -31.48 -0.87 -12.92
C ASP A 137 -31.09 0.56 -13.37
N LYS A 138 -30.64 0.71 -14.63
CA LYS A 138 -30.31 2.02 -15.21
C LYS A 138 -31.52 2.96 -15.35
N ASN A 139 -32.74 2.44 -15.22
CA ASN A 139 -34.00 3.16 -15.35
C ASN A 139 -34.68 3.40 -13.98
N GLY A 140 -33.99 3.08 -12.87
CA GLY A 140 -34.49 3.29 -11.51
C GLY A 140 -35.45 2.23 -10.95
N ARG A 141 -35.68 1.12 -11.67
CA ARG A 141 -36.51 -0.01 -11.23
C ARG A 141 -35.74 -0.93 -10.30
N LEU A 142 -36.40 -1.48 -9.28
CA LEU A 142 -35.81 -2.47 -8.38
C LEU A 142 -35.52 -3.75 -9.16
N LEU A 143 -34.29 -4.26 -9.03
CA LEU A 143 -33.88 -5.53 -9.63
C LEU A 143 -34.36 -6.69 -8.75
N SER A 144 -34.79 -7.78 -9.40
CA SER A 144 -34.94 -9.07 -8.74
C SER A 144 -33.58 -9.58 -8.25
N ASN A 145 -33.54 -10.49 -7.26
CA ASN A 145 -32.30 -11.03 -6.69
C ASN A 145 -31.34 -11.55 -7.80
N SER A 146 -31.86 -12.28 -8.78
CA SER A 146 -31.09 -12.82 -9.91
C SER A 146 -30.49 -11.73 -10.82
N GLU A 147 -31.22 -10.64 -11.07
CA GLU A 147 -30.75 -9.54 -11.91
C GLU A 147 -29.75 -8.64 -11.17
N ALA A 148 -29.94 -8.48 -9.86
CA ALA A 148 -29.01 -7.78 -8.98
C ALA A 148 -27.67 -8.51 -8.90
N GLU A 149 -27.68 -9.82 -8.77
CA GLU A 149 -26.50 -10.69 -8.84
C GLU A 149 -25.78 -10.56 -10.18
N SER A 150 -26.51 -10.63 -11.29
CA SER A 150 -25.96 -10.43 -12.64
C SER A 150 -25.30 -9.06 -12.81
N LYS A 151 -25.91 -8.00 -12.26
CA LYS A 151 -25.34 -6.64 -12.27
C LYS A 151 -24.06 -6.56 -11.41
N MET A 152 -24.02 -7.21 -10.26
CA MET A 152 -22.84 -7.29 -9.40
C MET A 152 -21.68 -8.01 -10.09
N VAL A 153 -21.94 -9.16 -10.71
CA VAL A 153 -20.96 -9.91 -11.53
C VAL A 153 -20.40 -9.03 -12.66
N ARG A 154 -21.25 -8.23 -13.32
CA ARG A 154 -20.82 -7.30 -14.37
C ARG A 154 -19.91 -6.18 -13.84
N ILE A 155 -20.14 -5.66 -12.64
CA ILE A 155 -19.26 -4.68 -12.00
C ILE A 155 -17.89 -5.29 -11.76
N LEU A 156 -17.85 -6.51 -11.23
CA LEU A 156 -16.62 -7.25 -10.96
C LEU A 156 -15.81 -7.53 -12.24
N SER A 157 -16.50 -7.92 -13.32
CA SER A 157 -15.90 -8.11 -14.64
C SER A 157 -15.17 -6.85 -15.14
N ARG A 158 -15.69 -5.66 -14.85
CA ARG A 158 -15.05 -4.38 -15.22
C ARG A 158 -13.74 -4.13 -14.47
N TYR A 159 -13.63 -4.55 -13.22
CA TYR A 159 -12.42 -4.40 -12.41
C TYR A 159 -11.39 -5.52 -12.66
N SER A 160 -11.81 -6.61 -13.29
CA SER A 160 -10.92 -7.71 -13.71
C SER A 160 -10.12 -7.37 -14.97
N GLN A 161 -10.58 -6.42 -15.78
CA GLN A 161 -9.81 -5.95 -16.95
C GLN A 161 -8.65 -5.03 -16.51
N PRO A 162 -7.45 -5.14 -17.11
CA PRO A 162 -6.30 -4.32 -16.73
C PRO A 162 -6.62 -2.84 -16.96
N ALA A 163 -6.72 -2.06 -15.88
CA ALA A 163 -6.98 -0.64 -15.95
C ALA A 163 -5.79 0.10 -16.60
N GLN A 164 -6.05 0.69 -17.77
CA GLN A 164 -5.24 1.77 -18.31
C GLN A 164 -5.46 3.04 -17.46
N SER A 165 -4.35 3.70 -17.12
CA SER A 165 -4.25 4.94 -16.34
C SER A 165 -4.60 4.85 -14.85
N ILE A 166 -3.55 4.96 -14.03
CA ILE A 166 -3.65 5.45 -12.64
C ILE A 166 -2.76 6.70 -12.59
N ASP A 167 -3.25 7.79 -13.17
CA ASP A 167 -2.81 9.10 -12.73
C ASP A 167 -3.44 9.41 -11.37
N ASN A 168 -2.55 9.76 -10.44
CA ASN A 168 -2.81 10.21 -9.08
C ASN A 168 -3.57 9.24 -8.16
N ILE A 169 -2.81 8.55 -7.31
CA ILE A 169 -2.88 8.61 -5.84
C ILE A 169 -1.73 7.73 -5.29
N LEU A 170 -0.90 8.33 -4.41
CA LEU A 170 0.16 7.75 -3.54
C LEU A 170 1.60 7.63 -4.08
N PHE A 171 2.37 8.73 -4.06
CA PHE A 171 3.47 9.02 -3.12
C PHE A 171 4.13 10.35 -3.50
#